data_AF-A0A2K1EB79-F1
#
_entry.id   AF-A0A2K1EB79-F1
#
_cell.length_a   1.000
_cell.length_b   1.000
_cell.length_c   1.000
_cell.angle_alpha   90.00
_cell.angle_beta   90.00
_cell.angle_gamma   90.00
#
_symmetry.space_group_name_H-M   'P 1'
#
loop_
_entity.id
_entity.type
_entity.pdbx_description
1 polymer ?
#
loop_
_entity_poly.entity_id
_entity_poly.type
_entity_poly.pdbx_seq_one_letter_code
_entity_poly.pdbx_strand_id
1 'polypeptide(L)'
;MHDHPKTPAYWAAQSWMWGLEAPGHYKLGNSLEDEIIACLLGGYGIPAEVGIAAYERIRSECDGLYEALADEGFVLDLLSRPLEVRGRKVRYRFARQKAHFLASSFQALPEIDQGLPDRALRDGIMTLKGIGPKTASWVVRNWRDSDLVAILDIHIVRACEHMGLFEPGWTVERHYLAMEEAFLAFAELIGARPSLLDSVMWNVMRELARQPVIDRRLEPTADLPLFASVN
;
A
#
# COMPACT_ATOMS: atom_id res chain seq x y z
N MET A 1 -24.54 -25.50 -3.62
CA MET A 1 -23.30 -25.50 -4.44
C MET A 1 -23.13 -24.07 -4.94
N HIS A 2 -22.49 -23.23 -4.14
CA HIS A 2 -22.21 -21.85 -4.54
C HIS A 2 -20.90 -21.92 -5.34
N ASP A 3 -20.95 -21.58 -6.63
CA ASP A 3 -19.75 -21.41 -7.45
C ASP A 3 -18.76 -20.54 -6.68
N HIS A 4 -17.57 -21.07 -6.39
CA HIS A 4 -16.59 -20.37 -5.58
C HIS A 4 -15.88 -19.33 -6.47
N PRO A 5 -16.24 -18.04 -6.42
CA PRO A 5 -15.75 -17.03 -7.34
C PRO A 5 -14.42 -16.54 -6.78
N LYS A 6 -13.35 -17.32 -6.96
CA LYS A 6 -12.01 -17.02 -6.42
C LYS A 6 -10.93 -18.03 -6.89
N THR A 7 -11.16 -18.70 -8.02
CA THR A 7 -10.20 -19.65 -8.61
C THR A 7 -9.09 -18.92 -9.36
N PRO A 8 -7.96 -19.59 -9.69
CA PRO A 8 -6.95 -19.03 -10.59
C PRO A 8 -7.53 -18.48 -11.90
N ALA A 9 -8.46 -19.21 -12.52
CA ALA A 9 -9.11 -18.79 -13.77
C ALA A 9 -9.98 -17.53 -13.60
N TYR A 10 -10.62 -17.36 -12.44
CA TYR A 10 -11.37 -16.14 -12.13
C TYR A 10 -10.43 -14.93 -12.10
N TRP A 11 -9.28 -15.04 -11.43
CA TRP A 11 -8.32 -13.94 -11.35
C TRP A 11 -7.70 -13.59 -12.70
N ALA A 12 -7.39 -14.60 -13.52
CA ALA A 12 -6.95 -14.39 -14.91
C ALA A 12 -7.99 -13.58 -15.71
N ALA A 13 -9.27 -13.99 -15.66
CA ALA A 13 -10.33 -13.30 -16.37
C ALA A 13 -10.54 -11.86 -15.88
N GLN A 14 -10.53 -11.64 -14.55
CA GLN A 14 -10.67 -10.29 -13.98
C GLN A 14 -9.51 -9.38 -14.41
N SER A 15 -8.27 -9.88 -14.37
CA SER A 15 -7.09 -9.12 -14.81
C SER A 15 -7.14 -8.74 -16.29
N TRP A 16 -7.60 -9.63 -17.16
CA TRP A 16 -7.76 -9.31 -18.59
C TRP A 16 -8.85 -8.27 -18.83
N MET A 17 -9.99 -8.40 -18.14
CA MET A 17 -11.09 -7.43 -18.27
C MET A 17 -10.68 -6.03 -17.78
N TRP A 18 -9.97 -5.96 -16.66
CA TRP A 18 -9.54 -4.71 -16.04
C TRP A 18 -8.30 -4.10 -16.70
N GLY A 19 -7.56 -4.85 -17.50
CA GLY A 19 -6.37 -4.33 -18.18
C GLY A 19 -6.64 -3.09 -19.04
N LEU A 20 -7.87 -2.93 -19.54
CA LEU A 20 -8.32 -1.77 -20.32
C LEU A 20 -8.63 -0.53 -19.46
N GLU A 21 -8.93 -0.73 -18.18
CA GLU A 21 -9.29 0.31 -17.21
C GLU A 21 -8.15 0.59 -16.21
N ALA A 22 -7.00 -0.05 -16.39
CA ALA A 22 -5.86 0.09 -15.51
C ALA A 22 -5.36 1.55 -15.49
N PRO A 23 -5.00 2.10 -14.32
CA PRO A 23 -4.44 3.44 -14.25
C PRO A 23 -3.10 3.49 -15.00
N GLY A 24 -2.78 4.67 -15.54
CA GLY A 24 -1.50 4.89 -16.24
C GLY A 24 -0.27 4.82 -15.32
N HIS A 25 -0.45 5.04 -14.01
CA HIS A 25 0.55 4.85 -12.96
C HIS A 25 -0.10 4.68 -11.59
N TYR A 26 0.66 4.16 -10.62
CA TYR A 26 0.22 4.01 -9.22
C TYR A 26 0.79 5.07 -8.26
N LYS A 27 1.57 6.03 -8.78
CA LYS A 27 2.18 7.12 -7.99
C LYS A 27 1.13 7.91 -7.20
N LEU A 28 1.47 8.18 -5.94
CA LEU A 28 0.79 9.08 -5.01
C LEU A 28 1.43 10.47 -5.00
N GLY A 29 2.69 10.57 -5.41
CA GLY A 29 3.38 11.85 -5.60
C GLY A 29 4.42 11.83 -6.71
N ASN A 30 5.39 12.73 -6.61
CA ASN A 30 6.33 13.04 -7.69
C ASN A 30 7.78 12.64 -7.37
N SER A 31 8.05 12.14 -6.15
CA SER A 31 9.38 11.71 -5.73
C SER A 31 9.35 10.46 -4.83
N LEU A 32 10.51 9.88 -4.55
CA LEU A 32 10.63 8.79 -3.58
C LEU A 32 10.17 9.22 -2.18
N GLU A 33 10.52 10.44 -1.79
CA GLU A 33 10.12 11.07 -0.54
C GLU A 33 8.59 11.12 -0.44
N ASP A 34 7.90 11.57 -1.49
CA ASP A 34 6.43 11.61 -1.53
C ASP A 34 5.82 10.22 -1.28
N GLU A 35 6.34 9.19 -1.96
CA GLU A 35 5.84 7.83 -1.80
C GLU A 35 6.09 7.29 -0.39
N ILE A 36 7.26 7.58 0.19
CA ILE A 36 7.58 7.20 1.58
C ILE A 36 6.62 7.89 2.55
N ILE A 37 6.38 9.20 2.39
CA ILE A 37 5.46 9.97 3.24
C ILE A 37 4.05 9.39 3.12
N ALA A 38 3.53 9.21 1.91
CA ALA A 38 2.18 8.72 1.68
C ALA A 38 1.99 7.29 2.25
N CYS A 39 2.96 6.40 2.02
CA CYS A 39 2.90 5.03 2.54
C CYS A 39 3.03 4.96 4.07
N LEU A 40 3.89 5.78 4.68
CA LEU A 40 4.03 5.85 6.13
C LEU A 40 2.84 6.50 6.81
N LEU A 41 2.20 7.51 6.22
CA LEU A 41 1.03 8.17 6.83
C LEU A 41 -0.29 7.42 6.60
N GLY A 42 -0.28 6.41 5.73
CA GLY A 42 -1.33 5.41 5.61
C GLY A 42 -1.08 4.14 6.45
N GLY A 43 -1.75 3.06 6.04
CA GLY A 43 -1.54 1.72 6.58
C GLY A 43 -2.65 1.24 7.53
N TYR A 44 -2.37 0.11 8.18
CA TYR A 44 -3.36 -0.60 9.00
C TYR A 44 -3.98 0.31 10.09
N GLY A 45 -5.31 0.35 10.13
CA GLY A 45 -6.07 1.14 11.10
C GLY A 45 -6.12 2.65 10.79
N ILE A 46 -5.62 3.11 9.65
CA ILE A 46 -5.76 4.49 9.18
C ILE A 46 -6.68 4.49 7.97
N PRO A 47 -7.86 5.15 8.04
CA PRO A 47 -8.69 5.28 6.86
C PRO A 47 -7.93 5.98 5.73
N ALA A 48 -8.11 5.52 4.49
CA ALA A 48 -7.38 6.00 3.33
C ALA A 48 -7.46 7.53 3.19
N GLU A 49 -8.67 8.11 3.28
CA GLU A 49 -8.85 9.56 3.21
C GLU A 49 -8.13 10.33 4.32
N VAL A 50 -7.95 9.72 5.49
CA VAL A 50 -7.23 10.34 6.61
C VAL A 50 -5.73 10.31 6.37
N GLY A 51 -5.20 9.20 5.83
CA GLY A 51 -3.80 9.09 5.43
C GLY A 51 -3.44 10.06 4.30
N ILE A 52 -4.30 10.17 3.29
CA ILE A 52 -4.14 11.13 2.18
C ILE A 52 -4.13 12.56 2.71
N ALA A 53 -5.09 12.94 3.56
CA ALA A 53 -5.12 14.29 4.12
C ALA A 53 -3.87 14.62 4.96
N ALA A 54 -3.31 13.62 5.67
CA ALA A 54 -2.06 13.78 6.41
C ALA A 54 -0.87 14.00 5.47
N TYR A 55 -0.77 13.23 4.39
CA TYR A 55 0.23 13.40 3.33
C TYR A 55 0.11 14.77 2.65
N GLU A 56 -1.10 15.16 2.24
CA GLU A 56 -1.36 16.45 1.60
C GLU A 56 -0.92 17.62 2.47
N ARG A 57 -1.17 17.55 3.79
CA ARG A 57 -0.65 18.55 4.72
C ARG A 57 0.87 18.65 4.67
N ILE A 58 1.57 17.52 4.86
CA ILE A 58 3.04 17.50 4.85
C ILE A 58 3.57 18.08 3.54
N ARG A 59 3.03 17.60 2.40
CA ARG A 59 3.40 18.07 1.07
C ARG A 59 3.18 19.58 0.91
N SER A 60 2.03 20.10 1.35
CA SER A 60 1.70 21.53 1.23
C SER A 60 2.58 22.44 2.10
N GLU A 61 3.01 21.96 3.26
CA GLU A 61 3.81 22.74 4.21
C GLU A 61 5.31 22.69 3.88
N CYS A 62 5.77 21.61 3.23
CA CYS A 62 7.17 21.44 2.85
C CYS A 62 7.47 21.90 1.42
N ASP A 63 6.47 21.95 0.53
CA ASP A 63 6.63 22.34 -0.89
C ASP A 63 7.77 21.60 -1.62
N GLY A 64 7.92 20.30 -1.32
CA GLY A 64 8.98 19.44 -1.87
C GLY A 64 10.35 19.54 -1.19
N LEU A 65 10.54 20.44 -0.22
CA LEU A 65 11.75 20.58 0.59
C LEU A 65 11.62 19.77 1.89
N TYR A 66 11.92 18.47 1.79
CA TYR A 66 11.65 17.51 2.86
C TYR A 66 12.74 17.37 3.91
N GLU A 67 13.82 18.15 3.85
CA GLU A 67 14.89 18.13 4.86
C GLU A 67 14.35 18.46 6.26
N ALA A 68 13.33 19.31 6.34
CA ALA A 68 12.65 19.65 7.60
C ALA A 68 11.95 18.45 8.25
N LEU A 69 11.63 17.39 7.50
CA LEU A 69 11.00 16.20 8.06
C LEU A 69 11.91 15.41 8.97
N ALA A 70 13.23 15.63 8.94
CA ALA A 70 14.19 15.04 9.88
C ALA A 70 14.01 15.53 11.34
N ASP A 71 13.22 16.58 11.57
CA ASP A 71 12.83 17.05 12.91
C ASP A 71 11.47 16.45 13.34
N GLU A 72 11.51 15.51 14.30
CA GLU A 72 10.30 14.87 14.85
C GLU A 72 9.31 15.90 15.44
N GLY A 73 9.80 16.97 16.06
CA GLY A 73 8.97 18.03 16.63
C GLY A 73 8.17 18.78 15.57
N PHE A 74 8.83 19.12 14.46
CA PHE A 74 8.20 19.74 13.29
C PHE A 74 7.09 18.84 12.71
N VAL A 75 7.41 17.56 12.45
CA VAL A 75 6.42 16.62 11.91
C VAL A 75 5.26 16.40 12.87
N LEU A 76 5.54 16.28 14.17
CA LEU A 76 4.52 16.09 15.20
C LEU A 76 3.56 17.28 15.26
N ASP A 77 4.06 18.52 15.17
CA ASP A 77 3.21 19.71 15.14
C ASP A 77 2.24 19.68 13.95
N LEU A 78 2.74 19.41 12.74
CA LEU A 78 1.92 19.31 11.54
C LEU A 78 0.84 18.23 11.65
N LEU A 79 1.21 17.03 12.09
CA LEU A 79 0.29 15.89 12.20
C LEU A 79 -0.69 16.00 13.38
N SER A 80 -0.38 16.82 14.39
CA SER A 80 -1.25 17.01 15.57
C SER A 80 -2.42 17.96 15.30
N ARG A 81 -2.29 18.86 14.31
CA ARG A 81 -3.38 19.76 13.89
C ARG A 81 -4.55 18.93 13.30
N PRO A 82 -5.82 19.34 13.46
CA PRO A 82 -6.95 18.63 12.85
C PRO A 82 -6.85 18.61 11.31
N LEU A 83 -7.02 17.45 10.67
CA LEU A 83 -7.05 17.28 9.22
C LEU A 83 -8.44 17.58 8.66
N GLU A 84 -8.53 18.17 7.47
CA GLU A 84 -9.81 18.33 6.76
C GLU A 84 -10.06 17.10 5.88
N VAL A 85 -11.12 16.36 6.18
CA VAL A 85 -11.47 15.11 5.48
C VAL A 85 -12.95 15.16 5.13
N ARG A 86 -13.27 15.27 3.83
CA ARG A 86 -14.65 15.39 3.32
C ARG A 86 -15.46 16.48 4.05
N GLY A 87 -14.84 17.64 4.28
CA GLY A 87 -15.44 18.78 4.96
C GLY A 87 -15.61 18.65 6.48
N ARG A 88 -14.95 17.66 7.11
CA ARG A 88 -14.93 17.46 8.56
C ARG A 88 -13.51 17.52 9.09
N LYS A 89 -13.37 18.12 10.28
CA LYS A 89 -12.12 18.09 11.05
C LYS A 89 -11.95 16.74 11.74
N VAL A 90 -10.89 16.03 11.38
CA VAL A 90 -10.53 14.72 11.93
C VAL A 90 -9.18 14.81 12.64
N ARG A 91 -9.10 14.27 13.86
CA ARG A 91 -7.82 14.14 14.56
C ARG A 91 -7.04 12.95 14.01
N TYR A 92 -5.79 13.17 13.63
CA TYR A 92 -4.88 12.09 13.26
C TYR A 92 -4.36 11.36 14.50
N ARG A 93 -5.02 10.25 14.88
CA ARG A 93 -4.73 9.54 16.15
C ARG A 93 -3.31 8.96 16.24
N PHE A 94 -2.60 8.86 15.13
CA PHE A 94 -1.25 8.28 15.04
C PHE A 94 -0.13 9.32 14.94
N ALA A 95 -0.43 10.62 15.12
CA ALA A 95 0.52 11.72 14.93
C ALA A 95 1.90 11.47 15.58
N ARG A 96 1.92 11.08 16.86
CA ARG A 96 3.19 10.80 17.58
C ARG A 96 3.99 9.66 16.97
N GLN A 97 3.35 8.52 16.72
CA GLN A 97 4.03 7.35 16.17
C GLN A 97 4.56 7.63 14.76
N LYS A 98 3.75 8.28 13.93
CA LYS A 98 4.11 8.56 12.54
C LYS A 98 5.12 9.68 12.41
N ALA A 99 5.09 10.69 13.29
CA ALA A 99 6.13 11.70 13.37
C ALA A 99 7.49 11.07 13.67
N HIS A 100 7.55 10.17 14.66
CA HIS A 100 8.78 9.44 14.98
C HIS A 100 9.30 8.61 13.80
N PHE A 101 8.43 7.87 13.12
CA PHE A 101 8.82 7.06 11.95
C PHE A 101 9.27 7.91 10.78
N LEU A 102 8.54 8.99 10.48
CA LEU A 102 8.87 9.87 9.36
C LEU A 102 10.20 10.57 9.61
N ALA A 103 10.40 11.17 10.78
CA ALA A 103 11.65 11.85 11.08
C ALA A 103 12.86 10.92 11.09
N SER A 104 12.73 9.75 11.71
CA SER A 104 13.80 8.74 11.68
C SER A 104 14.09 8.27 10.24
N SER A 105 13.06 8.11 9.41
CA SER A 105 13.24 7.69 8.01
C SER A 105 13.91 8.78 7.18
N PHE A 106 13.54 10.05 7.35
CA PHE A 106 14.11 11.17 6.60
C PHE A 106 15.53 11.53 7.04
N GLN A 107 15.93 11.20 8.27
CA GLN A 107 17.34 11.26 8.69
C GLN A 107 18.21 10.23 7.97
N ALA A 108 17.68 9.03 7.69
CA ALA A 108 18.42 7.94 7.06
C ALA A 108 18.26 7.88 5.53
N LEU A 109 17.23 8.52 4.97
CA LEU A 109 16.91 8.49 3.54
C LEU A 109 18.07 8.93 2.63
N PRO A 110 18.89 9.93 2.96
CA PRO A 110 20.03 10.32 2.11
C PRO A 110 21.05 9.20 1.85
N GLU A 111 21.10 8.18 2.72
CA GLU A 111 21.99 7.03 2.59
C GLU A 111 21.43 5.94 1.64
N ILE A 112 20.18 6.07 1.18
CA ILE A 112 19.55 5.11 0.28
C ILE A 112 19.98 5.40 -1.16
N ASP A 113 20.72 4.46 -1.76
CA ASP A 113 21.07 4.51 -3.17
C ASP A 113 19.83 4.26 -4.06
N GLN A 114 19.31 5.34 -4.64
CA GLN A 114 18.17 5.29 -5.53
C GLN A 114 18.49 4.67 -6.90
N GLY A 115 19.77 4.50 -7.24
CA GLY A 115 20.24 3.87 -8.49
C GLY A 115 20.14 2.34 -8.50
N LEU A 116 19.82 1.74 -7.35
CA LEU A 116 19.68 0.29 -7.22
C LEU A 116 18.48 -0.26 -8.02
N PRO A 117 18.57 -1.52 -8.52
CA PRO A 117 17.43 -2.23 -9.08
C PRO A 117 16.27 -2.36 -8.08
N ASP A 118 15.03 -2.45 -8.57
CA ASP A 118 13.80 -2.37 -7.76
C ASP A 118 13.80 -3.20 -6.47
N ARG A 119 14.18 -4.48 -6.51
CA ARG A 119 14.23 -5.34 -5.31
C ARG A 119 15.33 -4.92 -4.33
N ALA A 120 16.47 -4.47 -4.84
CA ALA A 120 17.56 -3.96 -4.00
C ALA A 120 17.22 -2.57 -3.41
N LEU A 121 16.53 -1.72 -4.16
CA LEU A 121 15.95 -0.47 -3.66
C LEU A 121 14.92 -0.74 -2.57
N ARG A 122 14.04 -1.75 -2.77
CA ARG A 122 13.07 -2.21 -1.78
C ARG A 122 13.78 -2.64 -0.49
N ASP A 123 14.83 -3.45 -0.60
CA ASP A 123 15.61 -3.91 0.55
C ASP A 123 16.29 -2.73 1.29
N GLY A 124 16.81 -1.75 0.55
CA GLY A 124 17.33 -0.50 1.13
C GLY A 124 16.26 0.28 1.90
N ILE A 125 15.09 0.49 1.29
CA ILE A 125 13.95 1.19 1.91
C ILE A 125 13.44 0.46 3.16
N MET A 126 13.51 -0.88 3.21
CA MET A 126 13.15 -1.66 4.41
C MET A 126 14.05 -1.38 5.63
N THR A 127 15.22 -0.78 5.45
CA THR A 127 16.08 -0.38 6.58
C THR A 127 15.54 0.84 7.32
N LEU A 128 14.64 1.60 6.69
CA LEU A 128 14.04 2.80 7.28
C LEU A 128 13.03 2.45 8.38
N LYS A 129 12.96 3.30 9.40
CA LYS A 129 12.16 3.03 10.60
C LYS A 129 10.66 2.99 10.28
N GLY A 130 10.01 1.88 10.63
CA GLY A 130 8.57 1.72 10.46
C GLY A 130 8.17 1.24 9.06
N ILE A 131 9.15 0.89 8.22
CA ILE A 131 8.93 0.33 6.89
C ILE A 131 9.24 -1.16 6.92
N GLY A 132 8.20 -1.98 6.79
CA GLY A 132 8.32 -3.42 6.57
C GLY A 132 8.33 -3.77 5.08
N PRO A 133 8.44 -5.07 4.73
CA PRO A 133 8.52 -5.51 3.34
C PRO A 133 7.31 -5.07 2.50
N LYS A 134 6.10 -5.14 3.07
CA LYS A 134 4.89 -4.60 2.41
C LYS A 134 5.03 -3.13 2.02
N THR A 135 5.40 -2.30 2.99
CA THR A 135 5.48 -0.85 2.78
C THR A 135 6.58 -0.51 1.78
N ALA A 136 7.73 -1.17 1.87
CA ALA A 136 8.82 -0.97 0.91
C ALA A 136 8.43 -1.41 -0.51
N SER A 137 7.80 -2.58 -0.67
CA SER A 137 7.30 -3.04 -1.96
C SER A 137 6.25 -2.08 -2.52
N TRP A 138 5.40 -1.50 -1.67
CA TRP A 138 4.44 -0.47 -2.11
C TRP A 138 5.14 0.79 -2.62
N VAL A 139 6.12 1.31 -1.87
CA VAL A 139 6.92 2.48 -2.30
C VAL A 139 7.58 2.21 -3.66
N VAL A 140 8.25 1.06 -3.82
CA VAL A 140 8.93 0.73 -5.09
C VAL A 140 7.94 0.53 -6.23
N ARG A 141 6.83 -0.19 -6.02
CA ARG A 141 5.77 -0.34 -7.03
C ARG A 141 5.28 1.01 -7.50
N ASN A 142 4.93 1.91 -6.58
CA ASN A 142 4.39 3.20 -6.94
C ASN A 142 5.43 4.11 -7.61
N TRP A 143 6.62 4.24 -7.01
CA TRP A 143 7.66 5.15 -7.49
C TRP A 143 8.19 4.73 -8.88
N ARG A 144 8.46 3.44 -9.06
CA ARG A 144 9.12 2.88 -10.26
C ARG A 144 8.16 2.21 -11.25
N ASP A 145 6.87 2.16 -10.95
CA ASP A 145 5.90 1.30 -11.67
C ASP A 145 6.37 -0.17 -11.73
N SER A 146 6.98 -0.64 -10.63
CA SER A 146 7.64 -1.95 -10.61
C SER A 146 6.66 -3.11 -10.55
N ASP A 147 6.79 -4.03 -11.50
CA ASP A 147 6.14 -5.36 -11.47
C ASP A 147 7.06 -6.42 -10.82
N LEU A 148 8.20 -6.04 -10.24
CA LEU A 148 9.17 -6.97 -9.64
C LEU A 148 8.95 -7.23 -8.15
N VAL A 149 7.94 -6.59 -7.55
CA VAL A 149 7.61 -6.66 -6.12
C VAL A 149 6.11 -6.87 -5.94
N ALA A 150 5.70 -7.48 -4.83
CA ALA A 150 4.30 -7.70 -4.47
C ALA A 150 3.95 -6.94 -3.19
N ILE A 151 2.73 -6.39 -3.13
CA ILE A 151 2.19 -5.72 -1.95
C ILE A 151 1.24 -6.68 -1.25
N LEU A 152 1.79 -7.56 -0.40
CA LEU A 152 1.00 -8.60 0.27
C LEU A 152 0.23 -8.03 1.46
N ASP A 153 -0.88 -7.37 1.17
CA ASP A 153 -1.83 -6.94 2.19
C ASP A 153 -2.86 -8.02 2.53
N ILE A 154 -3.72 -7.75 3.52
CA ILE A 154 -4.70 -8.73 4.00
C ILE A 154 -5.70 -9.18 2.92
N HIS A 155 -6.03 -8.33 1.96
CA HIS A 155 -6.95 -8.66 0.86
C HIS A 155 -6.26 -9.56 -0.16
N ILE A 156 -5.02 -9.22 -0.55
CA ILE A 156 -4.21 -10.03 -1.45
C ILE A 156 -3.92 -11.39 -0.82
N VAL A 157 -3.52 -11.40 0.45
CA VAL A 157 -3.22 -12.64 1.19
C VAL A 157 -4.44 -13.54 1.23
N ARG A 158 -5.61 -13.01 1.59
CA ARG A 158 -6.87 -13.79 1.61
C ARG A 158 -7.25 -14.31 0.22
N ALA A 159 -7.09 -13.52 -0.83
CA ALA A 159 -7.34 -13.97 -2.21
C ALA A 159 -6.45 -15.16 -2.56
N CYS A 160 -5.16 -15.07 -2.23
CA CYS A 160 -4.17 -16.10 -2.49
C CYS A 160 -4.40 -17.37 -1.66
N GLU A 161 -4.75 -17.23 -0.39
CA GLU A 161 -5.15 -18.37 0.47
C GLU A 161 -6.41 -19.06 -0.08
N HIS A 162 -7.41 -18.31 -0.55
CA HIS A 162 -8.63 -18.89 -1.11
C HIS A 162 -8.39 -19.73 -2.38
N MET A 163 -7.37 -19.38 -3.18
CA MET A 163 -6.99 -20.17 -4.35
C MET A 163 -5.90 -21.21 -4.06
N GLY A 164 -5.47 -21.34 -2.80
CA GLY A 164 -4.43 -22.29 -2.39
C GLY A 164 -3.05 -21.95 -2.96
N LEU A 165 -2.75 -20.67 -3.22
CA LEU A 165 -1.46 -20.26 -3.77
C LEU A 165 -0.32 -20.37 -2.75
N PHE A 166 -0.62 -20.21 -1.47
CA PHE A 166 0.38 -20.25 -0.40
C PHE A 166 0.38 -21.60 0.31
N GLU A 167 1.57 -22.07 0.67
CA GLU A 167 1.73 -23.31 1.41
C GLU A 167 1.08 -23.23 2.81
N PRO A 168 0.54 -24.34 3.32
CA PRO A 168 0.00 -24.39 4.66
C PRO A 168 1.02 -23.92 5.72
N GLY A 169 0.63 -22.93 6.53
CA GLY A 169 1.48 -22.41 7.61
C GLY A 169 2.40 -21.25 7.20
N TRP A 170 2.40 -20.83 5.93
CA TRP A 170 3.01 -19.56 5.56
C TRP A 170 2.30 -18.39 6.23
N THR A 171 3.07 -17.36 6.60
CA THR A 171 2.57 -16.13 7.23
C THR A 171 3.38 -14.95 6.74
N VAL A 172 2.77 -13.78 6.61
CA VAL A 172 3.44 -12.58 6.09
C VAL A 172 4.63 -12.15 6.95
N GLU A 173 4.62 -12.42 8.24
CA GLU A 173 5.71 -12.03 9.17
C GLU A 173 6.97 -12.86 8.95
N ARG A 174 6.82 -14.12 8.51
CA ARG A 174 7.93 -15.08 8.41
C ARG A 174 8.30 -15.43 6.97
N HIS A 175 7.33 -15.34 6.06
CA HIS A 175 7.42 -15.91 4.72
C HIS A 175 7.12 -14.89 3.62
N TYR A 176 7.20 -13.58 3.92
CA TYR A 176 6.85 -12.52 2.97
C TYR A 176 7.49 -12.73 1.59
N LEU A 177 8.81 -12.97 1.53
CA LEU A 177 9.53 -13.11 0.27
C LEU A 177 9.11 -14.39 -0.50
N ALA A 178 8.88 -15.50 0.20
CA ALA A 178 8.40 -16.73 -0.44
C ALA A 178 6.97 -16.55 -0.99
N MET A 179 6.11 -15.86 -0.24
CA MET A 179 4.77 -15.49 -0.69
C MET A 179 4.80 -14.50 -1.87
N GLU A 180 5.75 -13.56 -1.88
CA GLU A 180 5.97 -12.61 -2.97
C GLU A 180 6.39 -13.34 -4.24
N GLU A 181 7.36 -14.25 -4.19
CA GLU A 181 7.73 -15.07 -5.35
C GLU A 181 6.55 -15.92 -5.86
N ALA A 182 5.76 -16.52 -4.96
CA ALA A 182 4.58 -17.30 -5.36
C ALA A 182 3.53 -16.42 -6.07
N PHE A 183 3.30 -15.20 -5.57
CA PHE A 183 2.41 -14.23 -6.20
C PHE A 183 2.90 -13.79 -7.58
N LEU A 184 4.19 -13.47 -7.70
CA LEU A 184 4.79 -13.03 -8.96
C LEU A 184 4.78 -14.16 -10.01
N ALA A 185 5.13 -15.39 -9.60
CA ALA A 185 5.06 -16.56 -10.47
C ALA A 185 3.62 -16.85 -10.92
N PHE A 186 2.64 -16.66 -10.03
CA PHE A 186 1.23 -16.79 -10.40
C PHE A 186 0.80 -15.72 -11.42
N ALA A 187 1.17 -14.46 -11.21
CA ALA A 187 0.87 -13.37 -12.13
C ALA A 187 1.45 -13.65 -13.54
N GLU A 188 2.71 -14.10 -13.59
CA GLU A 188 3.36 -14.52 -14.84
C GLU A 188 2.59 -15.66 -15.53
N LEU A 189 2.20 -16.70 -14.78
CA LEU A 189 1.50 -17.87 -15.32
C LEU A 189 0.15 -17.50 -15.95
N ILE A 190 -0.57 -16.53 -15.39
CA ILE A 190 -1.86 -16.07 -15.93
C ILE A 190 -1.71 -14.94 -16.96
N GLY A 191 -0.48 -14.53 -17.28
CA GLY A 191 -0.20 -13.44 -18.21
C GLY A 191 -0.70 -12.08 -17.72
N ALA A 192 -0.68 -11.83 -16.40
CA ALA A 192 -1.06 -10.56 -15.80
C ALA A 192 0.17 -9.82 -15.28
N ARG A 193 0.15 -8.48 -15.38
CA ARG A 193 1.11 -7.65 -14.65
C ARG A 193 0.85 -7.79 -13.15
N PRO A 194 1.85 -8.08 -12.30
CA PRO A 194 1.72 -8.10 -10.85
C PRO A 194 1.00 -6.88 -10.25
N SER A 195 1.36 -5.67 -10.68
CA SER A 195 0.73 -4.42 -10.23
C SER A 195 -0.77 -4.33 -10.56
N LEU A 196 -1.17 -4.84 -11.73
CA LEU A 196 -2.56 -4.93 -12.15
C LEU A 196 -3.31 -5.99 -11.36
N LEU A 197 -2.71 -7.17 -11.21
CA LEU A 197 -3.30 -8.28 -10.45
C LEU A 197 -3.56 -7.87 -8.99
N ASP A 198 -2.58 -7.21 -8.35
CA ASP A 198 -2.71 -6.60 -7.02
C ASP A 198 -3.94 -5.67 -6.96
N SER A 199 -4.02 -4.71 -7.87
CA SER A 199 -5.10 -3.71 -7.90
C SER A 199 -6.49 -4.35 -8.10
N VAL A 200 -6.58 -5.36 -8.97
CA VAL A 200 -7.82 -6.11 -9.24
C VAL A 200 -8.23 -6.92 -8.01
N MET A 201 -7.31 -7.72 -7.47
CA MET A 201 -7.57 -8.54 -6.28
C MET A 201 -7.99 -7.68 -5.10
N TRP A 202 -7.30 -6.56 -4.89
CA TRP A 202 -7.61 -5.63 -3.81
C TRP A 202 -9.04 -5.09 -3.92
N ASN A 203 -9.42 -4.56 -5.09
CA ASN A 203 -10.76 -4.00 -5.29
C ASN A 203 -11.85 -5.05 -5.11
N VAL A 204 -11.71 -6.21 -5.76
CA VAL A 204 -12.68 -7.31 -5.67
C VAL A 204 -12.83 -7.78 -4.21
N MET A 205 -11.73 -8.06 -3.52
CA MET A 205 -11.77 -8.57 -2.15
C MET A 205 -12.32 -7.54 -1.16
N ARG A 206 -12.07 -6.25 -1.38
CA ARG A 206 -12.64 -5.17 -0.57
C ARG A 206 -14.14 -5.04 -0.78
N GLU A 207 -14.62 -5.13 -2.02
CA GLU A 207 -16.06 -5.10 -2.32
C GLU A 207 -16.80 -6.28 -1.71
N LEU A 208 -16.23 -7.49 -1.80
CA LEU A 208 -16.79 -8.68 -1.16
C LEU A 208 -16.87 -8.53 0.37
N ALA A 209 -15.87 -7.91 1.00
CA ALA A 209 -15.88 -7.64 2.44
C ALA A 209 -16.98 -6.64 2.87
N ARG A 210 -17.52 -5.84 1.94
CA ARG A 210 -18.62 -4.89 2.20
C ARG A 210 -20.00 -5.47 1.97
N GLN A 211 -20.10 -6.58 1.25
CA GLN A 211 -21.38 -7.23 1.05
C GLN A 211 -21.85 -7.82 2.40
N PRO A 212 -23.06 -7.48 2.88
CA PRO A 212 -23.58 -8.08 4.10
C PRO A 212 -23.83 -9.58 3.84
N VAL A 213 -22.92 -10.43 4.28
CA VAL A 213 -23.19 -11.86 4.42
C VAL A 213 -24.12 -12.05 5.61
N ILE A 214 -25.14 -12.89 5.47
CA ILE A 214 -26.15 -13.25 6.49
C ILE A 214 -25.53 -13.85 7.78
N ASP A 215 -24.21 -14.05 7.84
CA ASP A 215 -23.51 -14.59 8.99
C ASP A 215 -22.62 -13.53 9.66
N ARG A 216 -23.15 -12.93 10.73
CA ARG A 216 -22.42 -11.99 11.59
C ARG A 216 -21.39 -12.74 12.43
N ARG A 217 -20.11 -12.55 12.10
CA ARG A 217 -19.01 -12.33 13.05
C ARG A 217 -17.75 -11.94 12.28
N LEU A 218 -17.51 -10.63 12.20
CA LEU A 218 -16.22 -9.93 12.32
C LEU A 218 -16.45 -8.48 11.85
N GLU A 219 -16.27 -7.54 12.77
CA GLU A 219 -16.53 -6.10 12.59
C GLU A 219 -15.40 -5.35 11.79
N PRO A 220 -15.32 -4.00 11.83
CA PRO A 220 -15.67 -3.13 10.71
C PRO A 220 -14.43 -2.49 10.05
N THR A 221 -14.58 -1.98 8.81
CA THR A 221 -14.25 -0.58 8.40
C THR A 221 -13.86 -0.43 6.91
N ALA A 222 -14.57 0.52 6.30
CA ALA A 222 -14.11 1.68 5.52
C ALA A 222 -13.34 1.55 4.17
N ASP A 223 -13.61 2.53 3.30
CA ASP A 223 -12.74 3.15 2.27
C ASP A 223 -12.84 2.80 0.77
N LEU A 224 -13.49 3.71 0.04
CA LEU A 224 -13.62 3.88 -1.42
C LEU A 224 -12.26 4.09 -2.15
N PRO A 225 -12.20 4.03 -3.50
CA PRO A 225 -11.01 3.64 -4.26
C PRO A 225 -9.86 4.66 -4.24
N LEU A 226 -8.64 4.14 -4.13
CA LEU A 226 -7.37 4.90 -4.15
C LEU A 226 -6.83 5.15 -5.57
N PHE A 227 -7.46 4.63 -6.63
CA PHE A 227 -6.90 4.65 -7.99
C PHE A 227 -7.82 5.19 -9.08
N ALA A 228 -8.85 5.97 -8.73
CA ALA A 228 -9.74 6.57 -9.73
C ALA A 228 -10.03 8.03 -9.38
N SER A 229 -9.02 8.89 -9.51
CA SER A 229 -9.13 10.31 -9.93
C SER A 229 -7.94 11.12 -9.40
N VAL A 230 -6.83 11.09 -10.12
CA VAL A 230 -5.96 12.27 -10.23
C VAL A 230 -5.78 12.47 -11.73
N ASN A 231 -6.48 13.48 -12.27
CA ASN A 231 -6.23 14.01 -13.60
C ASN A 231 -4.93 14.81 -13.60
#